data_AF-V5IE91-F1
#
_entry.id   AF-V5IE91-F1
#
_cell.length_a   1.000
_cell.length_b   1.000
_cell.length_c   1.000
_cell.angle_alpha   90.00
_cell.angle_beta   90.00
_cell.angle_gamma   90.00
#
_symmetry.space_group_name_H-M   'P 1'
#
loop_
_entity.id
_entity.type
_entity.pdbx_description
1 polymer ?
#
loop_
_entity_poly.entity_id
_entity_poly.type
_entity_poly.pdbx_seq_one_letter_code
_entity_poly.pdbx_strand_id
1 'polypeptide(L)'
;MVFDENEVVTYKWVSRRWSLHANAAKILLRDFYVQQKALGRPLFCWYAVTCRQAVRLVPETKLEEWINDGTSAHVYAVLRSRVEDSSVVYMGDMPSARKSGSDARFSAIRTPTGS
;
A
#
# COMPACT_ATOMS: atom_id res chain seq x y z
N MET A 1 15.10 8.16 7.97
CA MET A 1 15.20 6.79 7.41
C MET A 1 13.90 6.07 7.75
N VAL A 2 13.20 5.44 6.79
CA VAL A 2 11.85 4.84 6.96
C VAL A 2 11.90 3.31 6.92
N PHE A 3 13.05 2.72 7.24
CA PHE A 3 13.16 1.26 7.26
C PHE A 3 14.21 0.86 8.29
N ASP A 4 13.81 0.86 9.56
CA ASP A 4 14.45 -0.03 10.52
C ASP A 4 13.72 -1.39 10.53
N GLU A 5 14.35 -2.37 11.17
CA GLU A 5 14.16 -3.80 11.00
C GLU A 5 12.68 -4.24 11.03
N ASN A 6 12.27 -5.00 10.00
CA ASN A 6 10.97 -5.67 9.84
C ASN A 6 9.71 -4.84 9.48
N GLU A 7 9.83 -3.59 9.05
CA GLU A 7 8.64 -2.79 8.73
C GLU A 7 8.06 -3.05 7.32
N VAL A 8 6.79 -3.44 7.29
CA VAL A 8 5.92 -3.32 6.12
C VAL A 8 5.38 -1.90 6.05
N VAL A 9 5.73 -1.19 5.00
CA VAL A 9 5.27 0.19 4.79
C VAL A 9 4.10 0.18 3.83
N THR A 10 2.89 0.39 4.34
CA THR A 10 1.67 0.49 3.53
C THR A 10 1.37 1.93 3.12
N TYR A 11 0.62 2.14 2.03
CA TYR A 11 0.21 3.50 1.65
C TYR A 11 -0.64 4.19 2.74
N LYS A 12 -1.37 3.41 3.57
CA LYS A 12 -2.14 3.94 4.70
C LYS A 12 -1.21 4.43 5.81
N TRP A 13 -0.15 3.68 6.12
CA TRP A 13 0.87 4.14 7.05
C TRP A 13 1.50 5.45 6.60
N VAL A 14 1.88 5.54 5.31
CA VAL A 14 2.45 6.76 4.71
C VAL A 14 1.46 7.94 4.77
N SER A 15 0.22 7.70 4.35
CA SER A 15 -0.86 8.68 4.38
C SER A 15 -1.08 9.24 5.78
N ARG A 16 -1.13 8.38 6.81
CA ARG A 16 -1.30 8.81 8.20
C ARG A 16 -0.06 9.52 8.74
N ARG A 17 1.13 8.99 8.47
CA ARG A 17 2.42 9.52 8.98
C ARG A 17 2.69 10.93 8.51
N TRP A 18 2.30 11.26 7.28
CA TRP A 18 2.54 12.56 6.65
C TRP A 18 1.27 13.37 6.38
N SER A 19 0.11 12.91 6.89
CA SER A 19 -1.20 13.54 6.65
C SER A 19 -1.50 13.81 5.17
N LEU A 20 -1.20 12.83 4.32
CA LEU A 20 -1.38 12.93 2.86
C LEU A 20 -2.67 12.24 2.42
N HIS A 21 -3.24 12.73 1.31
CA HIS A 21 -4.30 12.02 0.62
C HIS A 21 -3.83 10.62 0.17
N ALA A 22 -4.71 9.62 0.21
CA ALA A 22 -4.36 8.23 -0.09
C ALA A 22 -3.67 8.07 -1.46
N ASN A 23 -4.13 8.78 -2.50
CA ASN A 23 -3.50 8.70 -3.82
C ASN A 23 -2.11 9.33 -3.86
N ALA A 24 -1.87 10.41 -3.12
CA ALA A 24 -0.52 10.99 -3.01
C ALA A 24 0.43 10.02 -2.30
N ALA A 25 -0.04 9.36 -1.24
CA ALA A 25 0.73 8.34 -0.54
C ALA A 25 1.06 7.13 -1.44
N LYS A 26 0.13 6.68 -2.29
CA LYS A 26 0.36 5.61 -3.28
C LYS A 26 1.44 6.00 -4.29
N ILE A 27 1.40 7.23 -4.82
CA ILE A 27 2.39 7.74 -5.78
C ILE A 27 3.76 7.80 -5.11
N LEU A 28 3.87 8.42 -3.94
CA LEU A 28 5.14 8.50 -3.21
C LEU A 28 5.73 7.12 -2.89
N LEU A 29 4.89 6.18 -2.47
CA LEU A 29 5.34 4.82 -2.16
C LEU A 29 5.84 4.09 -3.41
N ARG A 30 5.19 4.30 -4.57
CA ARG A 30 5.65 3.80 -5.86
C ARG A 30 6.98 4.41 -6.27
N ASP A 31 7.10 5.74 -6.21
CA ASP A 31 8.31 6.45 -6.62
C ASP A 31 9.50 6.05 -5.75
N PHE A 32 9.27 5.95 -4.44
CA PHE A 32 10.25 5.42 -3.50
C PHE A 32 10.71 4.01 -3.90
N TYR A 33 9.77 3.09 -4.16
CA TYR A 33 10.09 1.72 -4.56
C TYR A 33 10.95 1.68 -5.83
N VAL A 34 10.54 2.40 -6.88
CA VAL A 34 11.25 2.46 -8.17
C VAL A 34 12.67 3.01 -7.97
N GLN A 35 12.83 4.10 -7.21
CA GLN A 35 14.13 4.68 -6.91
C GLN A 35 15.04 3.71 -6.16
N GLN A 36 14.53 3.00 -5.15
CA GLN A 36 15.34 2.04 -4.40
C GLN A 36 15.72 0.81 -5.24
N LYS A 37 14.86 0.36 -6.15
CA LYS A 37 15.19 -0.72 -7.11
C LYS A 37 16.27 -0.28 -8.09
N ALA A 38 16.21 0.95 -8.58
CA ALA A 38 17.26 1.52 -9.43
C ALA A 38 18.62 1.60 -8.71
N LEU A 39 18.61 1.79 -7.38
CA LEU A 39 19.80 1.74 -6.52
C LEU A 39 20.23 0.30 -6.13
N GLY A 40 19.59 -0.74 -6.68
CA GLY A 40 19.92 -2.14 -6.40
C GLY A 40 19.54 -2.62 -5.00
N ARG A 41 18.67 -1.90 -4.27
CA ARG A 41 18.26 -2.34 -2.93
C ARG A 41 17.26 -3.51 -3.00
N PRO A 42 17.37 -4.50 -2.11
CA PRO A 42 16.44 -5.64 -2.08
C PRO A 42 15.13 -5.23 -1.40
N LEU A 43 14.27 -4.57 -2.16
CA LEU A 43 12.89 -4.29 -1.76
C LEU A 43 11.90 -5.11 -2.59
N PHE A 44 10.78 -5.40 -1.96
CA PHE A 44 9.66 -6.15 -2.52
C PHE A 44 8.39 -5.32 -2.43
N CYS A 45 7.56 -5.41 -3.45
CA CYS A 45 6.34 -4.63 -3.56
C CYS A 45 5.12 -5.56 -3.57
N TRP A 46 4.05 -5.12 -2.90
CA TRP A 46 2.72 -5.72 -2.98
C TRP A 46 1.77 -4.74 -3.65
N TYR A 47 0.92 -5.28 -4.51
CA TYR A 47 -0.04 -4.54 -5.31
C TYR A 47 -1.46 -4.89 -4.88
N ALA A 48 -2.31 -3.86 -4.83
CA ALA A 48 -3.75 -4.04 -4.81
C ALA A 48 -4.28 -3.96 -6.24
N VAL A 49 -4.79 -5.08 -6.74
CA VAL A 49 -5.40 -5.20 -8.07
C VAL A 49 -6.92 -5.25 -7.88
N THR A 50 -7.61 -4.29 -8.48
CA THR A 50 -9.07 -4.27 -8.54
C THR A 50 -9.51 -5.17 -9.69
N CYS A 51 -10.20 -6.25 -9.39
CA CYS A 51 -10.89 -7.11 -10.35
C CYS A 51 -12.39 -6.78 -10.34
N ARG A 52 -13.15 -7.34 -11.30
CA ARG A 52 -14.59 -7.04 -11.48
C ARG A 52 -15.46 -7.06 -10.22
N GLN A 53 -15.16 -7.92 -9.25
CA GLN A 53 -15.98 -8.09 -8.03
C GLN A 53 -15.16 -8.09 -6.73
N ALA A 54 -13.84 -7.95 -6.80
CA ALA A 54 -12.97 -8.08 -5.64
C ALA A 54 -11.67 -7.29 -5.82
N VAL A 55 -11.07 -6.87 -4.71
CA VAL A 55 -9.70 -6.36 -4.69
C VAL A 55 -8.80 -7.46 -4.17
N ARG A 56 -7.75 -7.79 -4.92
CA ARG A 56 -6.75 -8.80 -4.56
C ARG A 56 -5.44 -8.13 -4.19
N LEU A 57 -4.84 -8.59 -3.10
CA LEU A 57 -3.47 -8.25 -2.75
C LEU A 57 -2.53 -9.31 -3.31
N VAL A 58 -1.59 -8.89 -4.14
CA VAL A 58 -0.67 -9.80 -4.82
C VAL A 58 0.77 -9.30 -4.70
N PRO A 59 1.74 -10.20 -4.51
CA PRO A 59 3.15 -9.84 -4.57
C PRO A 59 3.54 -9.45 -6.01
N GLU A 60 4.59 -8.65 -6.16
CA GLU A 60 5.16 -8.23 -7.45
C GLU A 60 5.34 -9.39 -8.43
N THR A 61 5.78 -10.55 -7.95
CA THR A 61 6.03 -11.75 -8.76
C THR A 61 4.80 -12.34 -9.44
N LYS A 62 3.61 -12.02 -8.94
CA LYS A 62 2.33 -12.49 -9.48
C LYS A 62 1.56 -11.38 -10.19
N LEU A 63 2.08 -10.15 -10.24
CA LEU A 63 1.32 -8.99 -10.73
C LEU A 63 0.85 -9.18 -12.18
N GLU A 64 1.71 -9.71 -13.05
CA GLU A 64 1.40 -9.89 -14.48
C GLU A 64 0.23 -10.87 -14.71
N GLU A 65 0.08 -11.88 -13.86
CA GLU A 65 -1.03 -12.83 -13.93
C GLU A 65 -2.38 -12.15 -13.67
N TRP A 66 -2.40 -11.14 -12.80
CA TRP A 66 -3.63 -10.48 -12.34
C TRP A 66 -3.93 -9.17 -13.05
N ILE A 67 -2.95 -8.56 -13.71
CA ILE A 67 -3.14 -7.24 -14.35
C ILE A 67 -4.04 -7.34 -15.59
N ASN A 68 -4.01 -8.47 -16.31
CA ASN A 68 -4.84 -8.70 -17.49
C ASN A 68 -6.33 -8.81 -17.14
N ASP A 69 -6.65 -9.38 -15.97
CA ASP A 69 -8.01 -9.53 -15.46
C ASP A 69 -8.46 -8.37 -14.56
N GLY A 70 -7.54 -7.45 -14.26
CA GLY A 70 -7.74 -6.28 -13.40
C GLY A 70 -8.20 -5.04 -14.16
N THR A 71 -9.03 -4.21 -13.51
CA THR A 71 -9.41 -2.88 -14.01
C THR A 71 -8.45 -1.78 -13.55
N SER A 72 -7.77 -1.99 -12.43
CA SER A 72 -6.74 -1.07 -11.92
C SER A 72 -5.79 -1.78 -10.98
N ALA A 73 -4.55 -1.32 -10.90
CA ALA A 73 -3.55 -1.81 -9.96
C ALA A 73 -2.79 -0.64 -9.33
N HIS A 74 -2.49 -0.71 -8.05
CA HIS A 74 -1.63 0.26 -7.37
C HIS A 74 -0.77 -0.38 -6.29
N VAL A 75 0.33 0.27 -5.95
CA VAL A 75 1.20 -0.16 -4.86
C VAL A 75 0.43 -0.08 -3.54
N TYR A 76 0.38 -1.20 -2.83
CA TYR A 76 -0.24 -1.30 -1.52
C TYR A 76 0.80 -1.20 -0.41
N ALA A 77 1.89 -1.98 -0.51
CA ALA A 77 2.94 -2.03 0.49
C ALA A 77 4.32 -2.27 -0.11
N VAL A 78 5.36 -1.81 0.59
CA VAL A 78 6.77 -2.09 0.30
C VAL A 78 7.42 -2.75 1.52
N LEU A 79 8.21 -3.79 1.27
CA LEU A 79 8.84 -4.63 2.29
C LEU A 79 10.32 -4.84 1.96
N ARG A 80 11.15 -5.08 2.99
CA ARG A 80 12.55 -5.50 2.83
C ARG A 80 12.73 -7.00 2.67
N SER A 81 11.83 -7.80 3.22
CA SER A 81 11.87 -9.26 3.09
C SER A 81 10.87 -9.73 2.04
N ARG A 82 11.26 -10.74 1.26
CA ARG A 82 10.37 -11.39 0.30
C ARG A 82 9.42 -12.29 1.07
N VAL A 83 8.22 -11.79 1.35
CA VAL A 83 7.15 -12.58 1.95
C VAL A 83 6.02 -12.72 0.94
N GLU A 84 5.55 -13.95 0.74
CA GLU A 84 4.43 -14.27 -0.16
C GLU A 84 3.11 -14.45 0.60
N ASP A 85 3.13 -14.39 1.93
CA ASP A 85 1.92 -14.41 2.76
C ASP A 85 1.33 -13.00 2.90
N SER A 86 0.05 -12.88 2.53
CA SER A 86 -0.73 -11.66 2.64
C SER A 86 -1.02 -11.24 4.09
N SER A 87 -0.86 -12.15 5.06
CA SER A 87 -1.04 -11.87 6.49
C SER A 87 -0.10 -10.75 6.99
N VAL A 88 1.10 -10.64 6.41
CA VAL A 88 2.11 -9.64 6.80
C VAL A 88 1.66 -8.22 6.42
N VAL A 89 0.94 -8.09 5.31
CA VAL A 89 0.36 -6.83 4.87
C VAL A 89 -0.76 -6.39 5.82
N TYR A 90 -1.60 -7.32 6.26
CA TYR A 90 -2.65 -7.07 7.25
C TYR A 90 -2.07 -6.65 8.61
N MET A 91 -1.02 -7.32 9.07
CA MET A 91 -0.34 -6.97 10.33
C MET A 91 0.28 -5.58 10.30
N GLY A 92 0.78 -5.11 9.15
CA GLY A 92 1.31 -3.74 8.99
C GLY A 92 0.27 -2.63 9.19
N ASP A 93 -1.00 -2.90 8.86
CA ASP A 93 -2.10 -1.94 8.99
C ASP A 93 -2.69 -1.88 10.43
N MET A 94 -2.55 -2.96 11.21
CA MET A 94 -3.10 -3.08 12.58
C MET A 94 -2.62 -2.01 13.58
N PRO A 95 -1.31 -1.72 13.73
CA PRO A 95 -0.85 -0.74 14.71
C PRO A 95 -1.28 0.69 14.36
N SER A 96 -1.55 0.97 13.09
CA SER A 96 -1.97 2.30 12.63
C SER A 96 -3.49 2.47 12.60
N ALA A 97 -4.28 1.39 12.50
CA ALA A 97 -5.73 1.42 12.68
C ALA A 97 -6.16 1.68 14.14
N ARG A 98 -5.35 1.27 15.11
CA ARG A 98 -5.65 1.44 16.56
C ARG A 98 -5.41 2.85 17.11
N LYS A 99 -4.73 3.73 16.37
CA LYS A 99 -4.29 5.07 16.85
C LYS A 99 -5.04 6.26 16.22
N SER A 100 -6.00 6.05 15.31
CA SER A 100 -6.57 7.15 14.51
C SER A 100 -8.11 7.17 14.58
N GLY A 101 -8.66 8.37 14.84
CA GLY A 101 -10.03 8.71 14.44
C GLY A 101 -10.23 8.60 12.92
N SER A 102 -11.47 8.77 12.46
CA SER A 102 -11.95 8.37 11.14
C SER A 102 -10.96 8.57 9.98
N ASP A 103 -10.59 7.48 9.31
CA ASP A 103 -9.74 7.47 8.10
C ASP A 103 -10.39 8.22 6.90
N ALA A 104 -11.67 8.60 7.04
CA ALA A 104 -12.43 9.35 6.04
C ALA A 104 -11.72 10.63 5.59
N ARG A 105 -10.92 11.27 6.46
CA ARG A 105 -10.20 12.51 6.13
C ARG A 105 -9.15 12.35 5.02
N PHE A 106 -8.67 11.13 4.78
CA PHE A 106 -7.65 10.82 3.76
C PHE A 106 -8.20 10.08 2.54
N SER A 107 -9.50 9.79 2.56
CA SER A 107 -10.21 9.09 1.50
C SER A 107 -10.45 10.00 0.29
N ALA A 108 -10.44 9.39 -0.90
CA ALA A 108 -10.87 10.03 -2.13
C ALA A 108 -12.39 10.23 -2.19
N ILE A 109 -13.14 9.49 -1.38
CA ILE A 109 -14.60 9.60 -1.27
C ILE A 109 -14.92 10.30 0.04
N ARG A 110 -15.55 11.47 -0.07
CA ARG A 110 -16.14 12.19 1.07
C ARG A 110 -17.62 11.88 1.09
N THR A 111 -18.11 11.30 2.18
CA THR A 111 -19.55 11.22 2.42
C THR A 111 -20.05 12.62 2.78
N PRO A 112 -21.20 13.08 2.27
CA PRO A 112 -21.84 14.30 2.76
C PRO A 112 -22.08 14.12 4.26
N THR A 113 -21.61 15.06 5.07
CA THR A 113 -22.05 15.17 6.46
C THR A 113 -23.55 15.43 6.42
N GLY A 114 -24.35 14.52 6.98
CA GLY A 114 -25.79 14.70 7.13
C GLY A 114 -26.10 16.06 7.76
N SER A 115 -27.04 16.76 7.14
CA SER A 115 -27.56 18.09 7.48
C SER A 115 -28.10 18.18 8.90
#